data_AF-U3LNE3-F1
#
_entry.id   AF-U3LNE3-F1
#
_cell.length_a   1.000
_cell.length_b   1.000
_cell.length_c   1.000
_cell.angle_alpha   90.00
_cell.angle_beta   90.00
_cell.angle_gamma   90.00
#
_symmetry.space_group_name_H-M   'P 1'
#
loop_
_entity.id
_entity.type
_entity.pdbx_description
1 polymer ?
#
loop_
_entity_poly.entity_id
_entity_poly.type
_entity_poly.pdbx_seq_one_letter_code
_entity_poly.pdbx_strand_id
1 'polypeptide(L)'
;MSQGSWAILQKNARNFLPGLALFANQSKVAFDIWYKVYCRGLKYGPEDFREQSETYSPDYHKRFHSQDKNMWVDKELSSEVSQKDLAFLMTYKQDLFKLAHWTLPALVVGGYALPVWLFWLANDTWALSTFNMTPEERKAWRESQDLYRYRSIPSYLTDTKWYFDFHAYPWNATQERAWDDLFEKNDTRRDPNVVRPAAEMYDGFIKFELIRRKSLRHLCRSMNFPTFPMWARLCGGTRVRDYWNLAWNEDYMVITQKLHTTMSDEELQDYAWRRFLAPYDKQLTREQLLERVEDYFTFLGTDFVENGKAPNLIILTNYVMGYYNDPAYLVENIEELDKNDYDYFASWGKDAFLRRLELENGPLRDQVEAHTQKLLAERAKAAGQELPAKQ
;
A
#
# COMPACT_ATOMS: atom_id res chain seq x y z
N MET A 1 -1.85 -15.89 -16.67
CA MET A 1 -2.88 -15.91 -17.73
C MET A 1 -3.78 -14.70 -17.52
N SER A 2 -3.62 -13.63 -18.30
CA SER A 2 -4.52 -12.47 -18.19
C SER A 2 -5.89 -12.87 -18.74
N GLN A 3 -6.93 -12.84 -17.89
CA GLN A 3 -8.29 -12.92 -18.39
C GLN A 3 -8.54 -11.66 -19.23
N GLY A 4 -8.86 -11.81 -20.51
CA GLY A 4 -9.18 -10.67 -21.36
C GLY A 4 -10.39 -9.89 -20.83
N SER A 5 -10.44 -8.58 -21.04
CA SER A 5 -11.49 -7.68 -20.51
C SER A 5 -12.92 -8.14 -20.84
N TRP A 6 -13.09 -8.89 -21.94
CA TRP A 6 -14.37 -9.50 -22.32
C TRP A 6 -14.82 -10.63 -21.37
N ALA A 7 -13.89 -11.50 -20.93
CA ALA A 7 -14.20 -12.57 -19.98
C ALA A 7 -14.58 -11.99 -18.61
N ILE A 8 -13.86 -10.95 -18.19
CA ILE A 8 -14.17 -10.19 -16.96
C ILE A 8 -15.56 -9.55 -17.06
N LEU A 9 -15.87 -8.91 -18.19
CA LEU A 9 -17.18 -8.31 -18.43
C LEU A 9 -18.31 -9.35 -18.37
N GLN A 10 -18.16 -10.51 -19.03
CA GLN A 10 -19.16 -11.58 -19.00
C GLN A 10 -19.40 -12.08 -17.57
N LYS A 11 -18.33 -12.31 -16.81
CA LYS A 11 -18.39 -12.72 -15.40
C LYS A 11 -19.10 -11.67 -14.55
N ASN A 12 -18.65 -10.42 -14.59
CA ASN A 12 -19.22 -9.34 -13.78
C ASN A 12 -20.66 -9.02 -14.18
N ALA A 13 -21.02 -9.11 -15.46
CA ALA A 13 -22.40 -8.94 -15.91
C ALA A 13 -23.31 -10.07 -15.37
N ARG A 14 -22.85 -11.32 -15.39
CA ARG A 14 -23.58 -12.46 -14.81
C ARG A 14 -23.74 -12.31 -13.29
N ASN A 15 -22.70 -11.85 -12.61
CA ASN A 15 -22.67 -11.73 -11.16
C ASN A 15 -23.20 -10.38 -10.64
N PHE A 16 -23.61 -9.46 -11.52
CA PHE A 16 -23.99 -8.09 -11.16
C PHE A 16 -25.13 -8.05 -10.13
N LEU A 17 -26.27 -8.66 -10.45
CA LEU A 17 -27.44 -8.69 -9.56
C LEU A 17 -27.18 -9.44 -8.24
N PRO A 18 -26.66 -10.69 -8.24
CA PRO A 18 -26.39 -11.38 -6.99
C PRO A 18 -25.32 -10.68 -6.15
N GLY A 19 -24.28 -10.11 -6.78
CA GLY A 19 -23.22 -9.37 -6.10
C GLY A 19 -23.70 -8.04 -5.51
N LEU A 20 -24.59 -7.33 -6.20
CA LEU A 20 -25.22 -6.11 -5.69
C LEU A 20 -26.18 -6.41 -4.53
N ALA A 21 -26.95 -7.50 -4.62
CA ALA A 21 -27.81 -7.95 -3.52
C ALA A 21 -26.99 -8.32 -2.27
N LEU A 22 -25.86 -9.02 -2.46
CA LEU A 22 -24.94 -9.33 -1.37
C LEU A 22 -24.35 -8.07 -0.74
N PHE A 23 -23.90 -7.11 -1.55
CA PHE A 23 -23.39 -5.82 -1.07
C PHE A 23 -24.46 -5.05 -0.27
N ALA A 24 -25.69 -5.00 -0.78
CA ALA A 24 -26.81 -4.34 -0.10
C ALA A 24 -27.11 -5.00 1.26
N ASN A 25 -27.08 -6.33 1.35
CA ASN A 25 -27.28 -7.05 2.61
C ASN A 25 -26.14 -6.79 3.61
N GLN A 26 -24.91 -6.69 3.12
CA GLN A 26 -23.72 -6.36 3.91
C GLN A 26 -23.76 -4.93 4.49
N SER A 27 -24.48 -4.01 3.86
CA SER A 27 -24.53 -2.60 4.26
C SER A 27 -25.00 -2.37 5.69
N LYS A 28 -25.99 -3.13 6.15
CA LYS A 28 -26.52 -3.03 7.50
C LYS A 28 -25.46 -3.46 8.53
N VAL A 29 -24.83 -4.60 8.31
CA VAL A 29 -23.78 -5.12 9.19
C VAL A 29 -22.60 -4.15 9.25
N ALA A 30 -22.17 -3.63 8.10
CA ALA A 30 -21.08 -2.66 8.03
C ALA A 30 -21.42 -1.35 8.76
N PHE A 31 -22.67 -0.88 8.64
CA PHE A 31 -23.15 0.30 9.35
C PHE A 31 -23.15 0.08 10.87
N ASP A 32 -23.65 -1.06 11.35
CA ASP A 32 -23.70 -1.38 12.78
C ASP A 32 -22.28 -1.42 13.38
N ILE A 33 -21.31 -2.04 12.68
CA ILE A 33 -19.90 -2.07 13.10
C ILE A 33 -19.31 -0.66 13.09
N TRP A 34 -19.49 0.09 12.00
CA TRP A 34 -19.00 1.48 11.90
C TRP A 34 -19.57 2.35 13.01
N TYR A 35 -20.86 2.21 13.31
CA TYR A 35 -21.54 2.99 14.32
C TYR A 35 -20.98 2.71 15.73
N LYS A 36 -20.72 1.44 16.07
CA LYS A 36 -20.05 1.08 17.32
C LYS A 36 -18.67 1.72 17.43
N VAL A 37 -17.83 1.59 16.40
CA VAL A 37 -16.48 2.19 16.36
C VAL A 37 -16.57 3.71 16.50
N TYR A 38 -17.50 4.34 15.78
CA TYR A 38 -17.70 5.79 15.79
C TYR A 38 -18.17 6.30 17.16
N CYS A 39 -19.21 5.70 17.75
CA CYS A 39 -19.71 6.08 19.07
C CYS A 39 -18.66 5.89 20.16
N ARG A 40 -17.87 4.82 20.08
CA ARG A 40 -16.76 4.58 21.01
C ARG A 40 -15.68 5.66 20.86
N GLY A 41 -15.33 6.01 19.62
CA GLY A 41 -14.45 7.15 19.30
C GLY A 41 -14.93 8.48 19.86
N LEU A 42 -16.24 8.78 19.76
CA LEU A 42 -16.81 9.99 20.35
C LEU A 42 -16.79 10.00 21.88
N LYS A 43 -16.97 8.83 22.50
CA LYS A 43 -17.09 8.73 23.96
C LYS A 43 -15.74 8.69 24.66
N TYR A 44 -14.78 7.93 24.13
CA TYR A 44 -13.51 7.63 24.80
C TYR A 44 -12.29 8.14 24.04
N GLY A 45 -12.44 8.56 22.78
CA GLY A 45 -11.33 9.08 22.00
C GLY A 45 -10.79 10.41 22.55
N PRO A 46 -9.50 10.71 22.34
CA PRO A 46 -8.91 12.00 22.68
C PRO A 46 -9.69 13.18 22.06
N GLU A 47 -9.64 14.36 22.68
CA GLU A 47 -10.35 15.56 22.20
C GLU A 47 -9.98 15.92 20.75
N ASP A 48 -8.67 16.00 20.45
CA ASP A 48 -8.15 16.25 19.10
C ASP A 48 -8.69 15.25 18.05
N PHE A 49 -8.88 13.98 18.43
CA PHE A 49 -9.45 12.94 17.55
C PHE A 49 -10.95 13.17 17.32
N ARG A 50 -11.70 13.57 18.34
CA ARG A 50 -13.15 13.83 18.24
C ARG A 50 -13.45 15.08 17.43
N GLU A 51 -12.66 16.13 17.63
CA GLU A 51 -12.83 17.42 16.95
C GLU A 51 -12.30 17.40 15.51
N GLN A 52 -11.56 16.37 15.13
CA GLN A 52 -10.94 16.23 13.81
C GLN A 52 -10.00 17.41 13.49
N SER A 53 -9.07 17.66 14.41
CA SER A 53 -8.12 18.78 14.38
C SER A 53 -7.47 19.00 13.02
N GLU A 54 -7.63 20.21 12.47
CA GLU A 54 -7.07 20.57 11.18
C GLU A 54 -5.72 21.25 11.33
N THR A 55 -4.81 20.88 10.44
CA THR A 55 -3.48 21.49 10.35
C THR A 55 -3.36 22.34 9.09
N TYR A 56 -2.70 23.48 9.25
CA TYR A 56 -2.28 24.37 8.18
C TYR A 56 -0.76 24.37 8.13
N SER A 57 -0.17 23.96 7.00
CA SER A 57 1.28 24.04 6.81
C SER A 57 1.67 25.33 6.06
N PRO A 58 2.72 26.05 6.52
CA PRO A 58 3.24 27.24 5.84
C PRO A 58 3.69 26.94 4.42
N ASP A 59 4.34 25.80 4.21
CA ASP A 59 4.93 25.41 2.92
C ASP A 59 3.91 25.25 1.80
N TYR A 60 2.61 25.13 2.14
CA TYR A 60 1.59 24.89 1.12
C TYR A 60 0.24 25.56 1.29
N HIS A 61 -0.06 26.30 2.37
CA HIS A 61 -1.40 26.90 2.62
C HIS A 61 -2.55 25.89 2.38
N LYS A 62 -2.32 24.62 2.68
CA LYS A 62 -3.23 23.51 2.35
C LYS A 62 -3.75 22.89 3.64
N ARG A 63 -5.07 22.88 3.78
CA ARG A 63 -5.84 22.19 4.82
C ARG A 63 -5.59 20.68 4.78
N PHE A 64 -5.29 20.09 5.92
CA PHE A 64 -5.12 18.65 6.11
C PHE A 64 -5.42 18.24 7.56
N HIS A 65 -5.50 16.94 7.84
CA HIS A 65 -5.64 16.41 9.20
C HIS A 65 -4.31 15.84 9.68
N SER A 66 -3.83 16.29 10.85
CA SER A 66 -2.63 15.72 11.48
C SER A 66 -2.83 14.24 11.80
N GLN A 67 -1.82 13.41 11.50
CA GLN A 67 -1.78 12.02 11.92
C GLN A 67 -1.87 11.90 13.45
N ASP A 68 -0.99 12.61 14.16
CA ASP A 68 -0.82 12.54 15.62
C ASP A 68 -2.10 12.87 16.39
N LYS A 69 -2.95 13.72 15.80
CA LYS A 69 -4.18 14.22 16.42
C LYS A 69 -5.43 13.45 16.01
N ASN A 70 -5.47 12.97 14.77
CA ASN A 70 -6.71 12.45 14.16
C ASN A 70 -6.72 10.94 13.97
N MET A 71 -5.71 10.24 14.47
CA MET A 71 -5.65 8.79 14.50
C MET A 71 -5.51 8.33 15.95
N TRP A 72 -6.14 7.22 16.28
CA TRP A 72 -6.19 6.71 17.64
C TRP A 72 -6.35 5.20 17.63
N VAL A 73 -5.46 4.53 18.36
CA VAL A 73 -5.54 3.09 18.63
C VAL A 73 -6.32 2.91 19.94
N ASP A 74 -7.55 2.43 19.81
CA ASP A 74 -8.43 2.11 20.93
C ASP A 74 -8.10 0.71 21.47
N LYS A 75 -7.33 0.71 22.56
CA LYS A 75 -6.83 -0.51 23.21
C LYS A 75 -7.93 -1.43 23.75
N GLU A 76 -9.15 -0.93 23.86
CA GLU A 76 -10.30 -1.64 24.41
C GLU A 76 -11.39 -1.89 23.35
N LEU A 77 -11.14 -1.55 22.08
CA LEU A 77 -12.12 -1.70 21.01
C LEU A 77 -12.63 -3.15 20.86
N SER A 78 -11.82 -4.14 21.26
CA SER A 78 -12.18 -5.56 21.23
C SER A 78 -13.36 -5.90 22.13
N SER A 79 -13.78 -5.02 23.05
CA SER A 79 -14.98 -5.21 23.86
C SER A 79 -16.28 -5.00 23.07
N GLU A 80 -16.23 -4.27 21.95
CA GLU A 80 -17.42 -3.88 21.16
C GLU A 80 -17.51 -4.58 19.80
N VAL A 81 -16.36 -4.81 19.18
CA VAL A 81 -16.21 -5.36 17.83
C VAL A 81 -15.05 -6.35 17.79
N SER A 82 -15.18 -7.39 16.98
CA SER A 82 -14.11 -8.36 16.76
C SER A 82 -13.11 -7.91 15.69
N GLN A 83 -11.93 -8.55 15.66
CA GLN A 83 -10.95 -8.38 14.58
C GLN A 83 -11.57 -8.66 13.19
N LYS A 84 -12.45 -9.66 13.08
CA LYS A 84 -13.14 -10.01 11.82
C LYS A 84 -14.13 -8.93 11.40
N ASP A 85 -14.79 -8.28 12.35
CA ASP A 85 -15.70 -7.16 12.07
C ASP A 85 -14.93 -5.98 11.46
N LEU A 86 -13.73 -5.68 11.97
CA LEU A 86 -12.85 -4.65 11.42
C LEU A 86 -12.36 -5.02 10.01
N ALA A 87 -11.94 -6.27 9.82
CA ALA A 87 -11.52 -6.79 8.51
C ALA A 87 -12.63 -6.67 7.45
N PHE A 88 -13.85 -7.05 7.83
CA PHE A 88 -15.04 -6.90 7.02
C PHE A 88 -15.32 -5.42 6.71
N LEU A 89 -15.30 -4.54 7.71
CA LEU A 89 -15.55 -3.11 7.53
C LEU A 89 -14.53 -2.45 6.59
N MET A 90 -13.25 -2.79 6.69
CA MET A 90 -12.20 -2.28 5.79
C MET A 90 -12.49 -2.63 4.33
N THR A 91 -12.82 -3.90 4.06
CA THR A 91 -13.15 -4.39 2.72
C THR A 91 -14.43 -3.72 2.20
N TYR A 92 -15.47 -3.65 3.04
CA TYR A 92 -16.74 -3.02 2.68
C TYR A 92 -16.57 -1.53 2.35
N LYS A 93 -15.75 -0.78 3.10
CA LYS A 93 -15.47 0.64 2.81
C LYS A 93 -14.81 0.82 1.45
N GLN A 94 -13.86 -0.04 1.08
CA GLN A 94 -13.23 -0.01 -0.26
C GLN A 94 -14.27 -0.26 -1.37
N ASP A 95 -15.11 -1.28 -1.20
CA ASP A 95 -16.19 -1.56 -2.15
C ASP A 95 -17.21 -0.42 -2.23
N LEU A 96 -17.56 0.20 -1.11
CA LEU A 96 -18.44 1.37 -1.08
C LEU A 96 -17.85 2.53 -1.89
N PHE A 97 -16.54 2.79 -1.76
CA PHE A 97 -15.89 3.82 -2.57
C PHE A 97 -15.91 3.48 -4.06
N LYS A 98 -15.65 2.22 -4.43
CA LYS A 98 -15.72 1.76 -5.82
C LYS A 98 -17.15 1.90 -6.37
N LEU A 99 -18.16 1.46 -5.63
CA LEU A 99 -19.56 1.59 -6.04
C LEU A 99 -19.95 3.06 -6.22
N ALA A 100 -19.68 3.91 -5.22
CA ALA A 100 -19.98 5.34 -5.28
C ALA A 100 -19.31 6.03 -6.48
N HIS A 101 -18.09 5.62 -6.82
CA HIS A 101 -17.34 6.16 -7.96
C HIS A 101 -18.05 5.95 -9.31
N TRP A 102 -18.63 4.77 -9.53
CA TRP A 102 -19.24 4.38 -10.81
C TRP A 102 -20.75 4.61 -10.89
N THR A 103 -21.43 4.67 -9.74
CA THR A 103 -22.87 4.95 -9.66
C THR A 103 -23.17 6.45 -9.79
N LEU A 104 -22.31 7.33 -9.26
CA LEU A 104 -22.54 8.77 -9.31
C LEU A 104 -22.64 9.31 -10.76
N PRO A 105 -21.78 8.93 -11.72
CA PRO A 105 -21.94 9.33 -13.11
C PRO A 105 -23.27 8.89 -13.73
N ALA A 106 -23.76 7.68 -13.39
CA ALA A 106 -25.05 7.20 -13.91
C ALA A 106 -26.25 7.99 -13.37
N LEU A 107 -26.19 8.44 -12.11
CA LEU A 107 -27.22 9.32 -11.55
C LEU A 107 -27.19 10.71 -12.18
N VAL A 108 -26.01 11.23 -12.52
CA VAL A 108 -25.85 12.60 -13.05
C VAL A 108 -26.10 12.67 -14.56
N VAL A 109 -25.65 11.68 -15.32
CA VAL A 109 -25.65 11.67 -16.79
C VAL A 109 -26.80 10.80 -17.36
N GLY A 110 -27.50 10.06 -16.51
CA GLY A 110 -28.63 9.21 -16.88
C GLY A 110 -28.21 8.06 -17.81
N GLY A 111 -29.10 7.67 -18.74
CA GLY A 111 -28.87 6.56 -19.66
C GLY A 111 -27.61 6.68 -20.53
N TYR A 112 -27.08 7.89 -20.73
CA TYR A 112 -25.83 8.11 -21.46
C TYR A 112 -24.58 7.61 -20.73
N ALA A 113 -24.69 7.25 -19.44
CA ALA A 113 -23.60 6.61 -18.69
C ALA A 113 -23.48 5.10 -18.94
N LEU A 114 -24.36 4.49 -19.75
CA LEU A 114 -24.32 3.05 -20.04
C LEU A 114 -22.94 2.57 -20.55
N PRO A 115 -22.25 3.27 -21.47
CA PRO A 115 -20.89 2.88 -21.88
C PRO A 115 -19.89 2.89 -20.71
N VAL A 116 -20.02 3.85 -19.78
CA VAL A 116 -19.18 3.97 -18.59
C VAL A 116 -19.36 2.75 -17.67
N TRP A 117 -20.59 2.25 -17.54
CA TRP A 117 -20.89 1.03 -16.80
C TRP A 117 -20.30 -0.22 -17.44
N LEU A 118 -20.27 -0.31 -18.77
CA LEU A 118 -19.59 -1.41 -19.46
C LEU A 118 -18.09 -1.41 -19.18
N PHE A 119 -17.44 -0.24 -19.18
CA PHE A 119 -16.03 -0.12 -18.80
C PHE A 119 -15.77 -0.49 -17.34
N TRP A 120 -16.68 -0.14 -16.43
CA TRP A 120 -16.60 -0.56 -15.03
C TRP A 120 -16.64 -2.08 -14.89
N LEU A 121 -17.66 -2.72 -15.48
CA LEU A 121 -17.85 -4.16 -15.38
C LEU A 121 -16.77 -4.96 -16.13
N ALA A 122 -16.12 -4.37 -17.13
CA ALA A 122 -15.01 -5.00 -17.83
C ALA A 122 -13.68 -4.99 -17.05
N ASN A 123 -13.64 -4.45 -15.82
CA ASN A 123 -12.41 -4.29 -15.06
C ASN A 123 -12.56 -4.71 -13.58
N ASP A 124 -11.88 -5.80 -13.21
CA ASP A 124 -11.89 -6.33 -11.84
C ASP A 124 -11.19 -5.44 -10.81
N THR A 125 -10.27 -4.57 -11.22
CA THR A 125 -9.69 -3.54 -10.33
C THR A 125 -10.80 -2.71 -9.67
N TRP A 126 -11.82 -2.36 -10.46
CA TRP A 126 -12.89 -1.47 -10.02
C TRP A 126 -14.19 -2.17 -9.67
N ALA A 127 -14.34 -3.46 -9.99
CA ALA A 127 -15.45 -4.28 -9.53
C ALA A 127 -15.42 -4.47 -8.01
N LEU A 128 -16.61 -4.65 -7.43
CA LEU A 128 -16.76 -4.94 -6.00
C LEU A 128 -16.25 -6.34 -5.68
N SER A 129 -15.77 -6.56 -4.45
CA SER A 129 -15.39 -7.89 -4.00
C SER A 129 -16.56 -8.88 -4.10
N THR A 130 -17.79 -8.42 -3.87
CA THR A 130 -19.02 -9.21 -3.91
C THR A 130 -19.41 -9.72 -5.30
N PHE A 131 -18.79 -9.23 -6.38
CA PHE A 131 -19.04 -9.74 -7.73
C PHE A 131 -18.28 -11.05 -8.01
N ASN A 132 -17.42 -11.48 -7.07
CA ASN A 132 -16.60 -12.68 -7.16
C ASN A 132 -17.15 -13.72 -6.16
N MET A 133 -17.98 -14.61 -6.69
CA MET A 133 -18.77 -15.54 -5.91
C MET A 133 -17.97 -16.80 -5.55
N THR A 134 -17.11 -17.28 -6.46
CA THR A 134 -16.28 -18.47 -6.23
C THR A 134 -14.90 -18.11 -5.64
N PRO A 135 -14.22 -19.05 -4.96
CA PRO A 135 -12.86 -18.84 -4.46
C PRO A 135 -11.86 -18.45 -5.56
N GLU A 136 -11.98 -19.05 -6.75
CA GLU A 136 -11.13 -18.78 -7.90
C GLU A 136 -11.34 -17.36 -8.44
N GLU A 137 -12.60 -16.92 -8.53
CA GLU A 137 -12.94 -15.55 -8.92
C GLU A 137 -12.38 -14.54 -7.91
N ARG A 138 -12.46 -14.83 -6.60
CA ARG A 138 -11.91 -13.96 -5.56
C ARG A 138 -10.39 -13.89 -5.64
N LYS A 139 -9.71 -15.02 -5.88
CA LYS A 139 -8.27 -15.06 -6.09
C LYS A 139 -7.87 -14.20 -7.29
N ALA A 140 -8.52 -14.39 -8.44
CA ALA A 140 -8.27 -13.60 -9.65
C ALA A 140 -8.54 -12.10 -9.42
N TRP A 141 -9.58 -11.77 -8.65
CA TRP A 141 -9.85 -10.38 -8.26
C TRP A 141 -8.74 -9.80 -7.40
N ARG A 142 -8.24 -10.51 -6.39
CA ARG A 142 -7.10 -10.08 -5.54
C ARG A 142 -5.83 -9.89 -6.38
N GLU A 143 -5.55 -10.82 -7.29
CA GLU A 143 -4.44 -10.68 -8.23
C GLU A 143 -4.61 -9.41 -9.08
N SER A 144 -5.79 -9.15 -9.64
CA SER A 144 -6.08 -7.90 -10.38
C SER A 144 -5.91 -6.63 -9.54
N GLN A 145 -6.29 -6.68 -8.26
CA GLN A 145 -6.03 -5.60 -7.32
C GLN A 145 -4.51 -5.38 -7.16
N ASP A 146 -3.71 -6.44 -7.04
CA ASP A 146 -2.26 -6.36 -6.92
C ASP A 146 -1.58 -5.82 -8.18
N LEU A 147 -2.05 -6.20 -9.37
CA LEU A 147 -1.61 -5.58 -10.65
C LEU A 147 -1.71 -4.05 -10.62
N TYR A 148 -2.82 -3.54 -10.10
CA TYR A 148 -3.04 -2.10 -10.00
C TYR A 148 -2.12 -1.44 -8.97
N ARG A 149 -1.78 -2.15 -7.88
CA ARG A 149 -0.81 -1.73 -6.87
C ARG A 149 0.59 -1.60 -7.48
N TYR A 150 1.05 -2.64 -8.20
CA TYR A 150 2.36 -2.63 -8.89
C TYR A 150 2.49 -1.45 -9.87
N ARG A 151 1.40 -1.02 -10.51
CA ARG A 151 1.42 0.15 -11.41
C ARG A 151 1.67 1.49 -10.67
N SER A 152 1.21 1.62 -9.43
CA SER A 152 1.17 2.92 -8.73
C SER A 152 2.24 3.07 -7.65
N ILE A 153 2.64 1.96 -7.02
CA ILE A 153 3.56 1.94 -5.89
C ILE A 153 4.97 2.43 -6.24
N PRO A 154 5.62 2.00 -7.33
CA PRO A 154 6.95 2.49 -7.68
C PRO A 154 7.00 4.01 -7.86
N SER A 155 5.93 4.59 -8.42
CA SER A 155 5.78 6.05 -8.55
C SER A 155 5.63 6.73 -7.20
N TYR A 156 4.86 6.14 -6.26
CA TYR A 156 4.72 6.65 -4.90
C TYR A 156 6.06 6.62 -4.15
N LEU A 157 6.76 5.49 -4.17
CA LEU A 157 8.05 5.31 -3.49
C LEU A 157 9.11 6.27 -4.05
N THR A 158 9.24 6.36 -5.38
CA THR A 158 10.23 7.23 -6.03
C THR A 158 9.96 8.71 -5.74
N ASP A 159 8.70 9.16 -5.85
CA ASP A 159 8.32 10.55 -5.61
C ASP A 159 8.48 10.94 -4.13
N THR A 160 8.32 9.97 -3.23
CA THR A 160 8.53 10.13 -1.78
C THR A 160 10.02 10.19 -1.44
N LYS A 161 10.82 9.23 -1.91
CA LYS A 161 12.29 9.22 -1.73
C LYS A 161 12.91 10.51 -2.26
N TRP A 162 12.63 10.85 -3.52
CA TRP A 162 13.15 12.06 -4.15
C TRP A 162 12.83 13.30 -3.32
N TYR A 163 11.56 13.48 -2.93
CA TYR A 163 11.17 14.67 -2.19
C TYR A 163 11.89 14.79 -0.86
N PHE A 164 11.99 13.70 -0.11
CA PHE A 164 12.59 13.74 1.21
C PHE A 164 14.12 13.75 1.18
N ASP A 165 14.77 13.15 0.19
CA ASP A 165 16.22 13.29 -0.03
C ASP A 165 16.64 14.77 -0.18
N PHE A 166 15.78 15.64 -0.74
CA PHE A 166 16.07 17.08 -0.85
C PHE A 166 15.86 17.87 0.44
N HIS A 167 15.05 17.36 1.38
CA HIS A 167 14.62 18.11 2.56
C HIS A 167 15.13 17.52 3.87
N ALA A 168 15.60 16.28 3.84
CA ALA A 168 15.88 15.46 5.00
C ALA A 168 17.23 14.75 4.77
N TYR A 169 18.27 15.24 5.45
CA TYR A 169 19.60 14.63 5.43
C TYR A 169 19.73 13.63 6.59
N PRO A 170 20.05 12.35 6.35
CA PRO A 170 20.44 11.41 7.40
C PRO A 170 21.50 12.02 8.30
N TRP A 171 21.32 11.97 9.63
CA TRP A 171 22.27 12.59 10.56
C TRP A 171 23.46 11.68 10.88
N ASN A 172 23.36 10.38 10.56
CA ASN A 172 24.43 9.40 10.73
C ASN A 172 24.30 8.23 9.72
N ALA A 173 25.38 7.44 9.60
CA ALA A 173 25.46 6.31 8.66
C ALA A 173 24.40 5.22 8.91
N THR A 174 23.95 5.04 10.16
CA THR A 174 22.89 4.07 10.49
C THR A 174 21.55 4.52 9.90
N GLN A 175 21.22 5.81 10.03
CA GLN A 175 20.01 6.40 9.46
C GLN A 175 20.05 6.46 7.94
N GLU A 176 21.21 6.73 7.35
CA GLU A 176 21.40 6.74 5.89
C GLU A 176 21.14 5.35 5.31
N ARG A 177 21.75 4.32 5.91
CA ARG A 177 21.49 2.93 5.52
C ARG A 177 20.03 2.54 5.72
N ALA A 178 19.45 2.85 6.88
CA ALA A 178 18.04 2.56 7.16
C ALA A 178 17.10 3.20 6.12
N TRP A 179 17.44 4.41 5.67
CA TRP A 179 16.68 5.15 4.68
C TRP A 179 16.81 4.56 3.28
N ASP A 180 18.00 4.16 2.85
CA ASP A 180 18.19 3.50 1.55
C ASP A 180 17.55 2.10 1.53
N ASP A 181 17.69 1.32 2.62
CA ASP A 181 17.09 -0.02 2.79
C ASP A 181 15.55 0.03 2.69
N LEU A 182 14.92 1.16 3.09
CA LEU A 182 13.47 1.37 2.94
C LEU A 182 13.03 1.36 1.47
N PHE A 183 13.85 1.89 0.57
CA PHE A 183 13.55 2.04 -0.86
C PHE A 183 14.23 0.99 -1.75
N GLU A 184 14.85 -0.03 -1.15
CA GLU A 184 15.38 -1.18 -1.87
C GLU A 184 14.31 -1.89 -2.73
N LYS A 185 14.78 -2.72 -3.66
CA LYS A 185 13.97 -3.36 -4.72
C LYS A 185 12.89 -4.31 -4.18
N ASN A 186 12.01 -4.78 -5.08
CA ASN A 186 11.00 -5.79 -4.77
C ASN A 186 11.62 -7.02 -4.10
N ASP A 187 10.86 -7.62 -3.18
CA ASP A 187 11.09 -8.95 -2.60
C ASP A 187 12.39 -9.15 -1.79
N THR A 188 13.11 -8.07 -1.48
CA THR A 188 14.11 -8.11 -0.40
C THR A 188 13.42 -8.04 0.95
N ARG A 189 13.84 -8.91 1.88
CA ARG A 189 13.45 -8.81 3.28
C ARG A 189 14.05 -7.52 3.84
N ARG A 190 13.19 -6.60 4.26
CA ARG A 190 13.58 -5.36 4.93
C ARG A 190 13.57 -5.63 6.43
N ASP A 191 14.74 -5.80 7.01
CA ASP A 191 14.87 -6.03 8.46
C ASP A 191 14.26 -4.83 9.21
N PRO A 192 13.16 -5.03 9.96
CA PRO A 192 12.50 -3.94 10.67
C PRO A 192 13.41 -3.28 11.69
N ASN A 193 14.39 -3.99 12.26
CA ASN A 193 15.32 -3.40 13.23
C ASN A 193 16.32 -2.43 12.57
N VAL A 194 16.63 -2.64 11.29
CA VAL A 194 17.51 -1.77 10.52
C VAL A 194 16.74 -0.56 9.97
N VAL A 195 15.50 -0.76 9.50
CA VAL A 195 14.73 0.28 8.82
C VAL A 195 13.96 1.18 9.80
N ARG A 196 13.57 0.69 10.98
CA ARG A 196 12.83 1.46 11.99
C ARG A 196 13.54 2.75 12.45
N PRO A 197 14.87 2.80 12.63
CA PRO A 197 15.58 4.05 12.86
C PRO A 197 15.27 5.17 11.87
N ALA A 198 14.94 4.86 10.60
CA ALA A 198 14.49 5.86 9.62
C ALA A 198 13.10 6.41 9.97
N ALA A 199 12.20 5.58 10.52
CA ALA A 199 10.89 6.03 11.00
C ALA A 199 11.02 6.99 12.19
N GLU A 200 11.91 6.68 13.12
CA GLU A 200 12.15 7.48 14.33
C GLU A 200 12.86 8.80 14.01
N MET A 201 13.80 8.79 13.06
CA MET A 201 14.48 10.00 12.59
C MET A 201 13.49 11.05 12.07
N TYR A 202 12.49 10.60 11.31
CA TYR A 202 11.61 11.48 10.57
C TYR A 202 10.23 11.70 11.23
N ASP A 203 9.97 11.13 12.41
CA ASP A 203 8.71 11.27 13.15
C ASP A 203 8.34 12.75 13.37
N GLY A 204 9.35 13.60 13.60
CA GLY A 204 9.17 15.05 13.77
C GLY A 204 9.15 15.87 12.47
N PHE A 205 9.61 15.33 11.35
CA PHE A 205 9.92 16.09 10.13
C PHE A 205 9.07 15.69 8.92
N ILE A 206 8.93 14.39 8.65
CA ILE A 206 8.16 13.85 7.53
C ILE A 206 6.76 13.50 8.00
N LYS A 207 5.91 14.49 8.25
CA LYS A 207 4.54 14.21 8.71
C LYS A 207 3.59 13.91 7.55
N PHE A 208 2.59 13.06 7.79
CA PHE A 208 1.60 12.72 6.77
C PHE A 208 0.87 13.96 6.23
N GLU A 209 0.62 14.98 7.07
CA GLU A 209 0.03 16.25 6.64
C GLU A 209 0.87 17.07 5.65
N LEU A 210 2.16 16.76 5.51
CA LEU A 210 3.07 17.39 4.56
C LEU A 210 3.11 16.66 3.20
N ILE A 211 2.44 15.50 3.07
CA ILE A 211 2.44 14.72 1.83
C ILE A 211 1.96 15.52 0.61
N ARG A 212 2.75 15.58 -0.46
CA ARG A 212 2.38 16.33 -1.66
C ARG A 212 1.11 15.73 -2.30
N ARG A 213 0.31 16.58 -2.95
CA ARG A 213 -0.92 16.15 -3.65
C ARG A 213 -0.66 15.03 -4.67
N LYS A 214 0.48 15.06 -5.34
CA LYS A 214 0.91 14.06 -6.32
C LYS A 214 1.20 12.72 -5.63
N SER A 215 2.06 12.72 -4.61
CA SER A 215 2.38 11.52 -3.83
C SER A 215 1.14 10.93 -3.17
N LEU A 216 0.26 11.77 -2.61
CA LEU A 216 -1.03 11.33 -2.06
C LEU A 216 -1.92 10.65 -3.10
N ARG A 217 -1.96 11.17 -4.34
CA ARG A 217 -2.72 10.52 -5.43
C ARG A 217 -2.15 9.14 -5.75
N HIS A 218 -0.82 9.02 -5.83
CA HIS A 218 -0.17 7.72 -6.05
C HIS A 218 -0.41 6.76 -4.89
N LEU A 219 -0.35 7.25 -3.65
CA LEU A 219 -0.68 6.48 -2.45
C LEU A 219 -2.13 5.99 -2.47
N CYS A 220 -3.10 6.87 -2.75
CA CYS A 220 -4.50 6.46 -2.86
C CYS A 220 -4.71 5.38 -3.93
N ARG A 221 -4.07 5.52 -5.11
CA ARG A 221 -4.15 4.50 -6.17
C ARG A 221 -3.48 3.19 -5.77
N SER A 222 -2.35 3.27 -5.05
CA SER A 222 -1.65 2.11 -4.47
C SER A 222 -2.48 1.37 -3.42
N MET A 223 -3.44 2.05 -2.79
CA MET A 223 -4.40 1.46 -1.87
C MET A 223 -5.74 1.11 -2.55
N ASN A 224 -5.79 1.16 -3.88
CA ASN A 224 -6.97 0.93 -4.72
C ASN A 224 -8.17 1.85 -4.40
N PHE A 225 -7.90 3.04 -3.86
CA PHE A 225 -8.93 4.06 -3.66
C PHE A 225 -9.20 4.84 -4.95
N PRO A 226 -10.46 5.01 -5.36
CA PRO A 226 -10.81 5.84 -6.51
C PRO A 226 -10.36 7.29 -6.32
N THR A 227 -9.50 7.81 -7.20
CA THR A 227 -8.98 9.19 -7.13
C THR A 227 -9.80 10.23 -7.93
N PHE A 228 -10.88 9.80 -8.57
CA PHE A 228 -11.76 10.67 -9.38
C PHE A 228 -13.22 10.60 -8.86
N PRO A 229 -14.12 11.57 -9.17
CA PRO A 229 -13.77 12.96 -9.48
C PRO A 229 -12.80 13.51 -8.43
N MET A 230 -12.00 14.53 -8.78
CA MET A 230 -10.91 15.02 -7.92
C MET A 230 -11.44 15.65 -6.62
N TRP A 231 -11.84 14.82 -5.65
CA TRP A 231 -12.11 15.29 -4.30
C TRP A 231 -10.80 15.88 -3.74
N ALA A 232 -10.93 16.97 -2.98
CA ALA A 232 -9.81 17.77 -2.49
C ALA A 232 -8.74 16.90 -1.77
N ARG A 233 -7.51 17.42 -1.66
CA ARG A 233 -6.39 16.77 -0.92
C ARG A 233 -6.84 16.20 0.43
N LEU A 234 -7.72 16.93 1.11
CA LEU A 234 -8.34 16.52 2.37
C LEU A 234 -9.03 15.15 2.27
N CYS A 235 -9.92 14.96 1.30
CA CYS A 235 -10.67 13.70 1.15
C CYS A 235 -9.75 12.50 0.86
N GLY A 236 -8.72 12.69 0.02
CA GLY A 236 -7.73 11.65 -0.23
C GLY A 236 -6.95 11.28 1.02
N GLY A 237 -6.53 12.29 1.79
CA GLY A 237 -5.86 12.13 3.08
C GLY A 237 -6.73 11.40 4.10
N THR A 238 -7.99 11.82 4.25
CA THR A 238 -8.97 11.21 5.14
C THR A 238 -9.18 9.74 4.82
N ARG A 239 -9.27 9.34 3.54
CA ARG A 239 -9.44 7.92 3.17
C ARG A 239 -8.24 7.07 3.57
N VAL A 240 -7.02 7.55 3.31
CA VAL A 240 -5.79 6.86 3.71
C VAL A 240 -5.72 6.74 5.22
N ARG A 241 -5.96 7.85 5.93
CA ARG A 241 -5.99 7.90 7.39
C ARG A 241 -7.04 6.94 7.97
N ASP A 242 -8.28 7.01 7.53
CA ASP A 242 -9.37 6.19 8.07
C ASP A 242 -9.13 4.70 7.84
N TYR A 243 -8.49 4.33 6.71
CA TYR A 243 -8.07 2.96 6.45
C TYR A 243 -7.02 2.49 7.45
N TRP A 244 -5.94 3.26 7.60
CA TRP A 244 -4.85 2.91 8.52
C TRP A 244 -5.27 2.99 9.98
N ASN A 245 -6.22 3.85 10.34
CA ASN A 245 -6.78 3.89 11.69
C ASN A 245 -7.53 2.59 12.00
N LEU A 246 -8.36 2.09 11.07
CA LEU A 246 -8.99 0.77 11.22
C LEU A 246 -7.95 -0.36 11.23
N ALA A 247 -6.93 -0.27 10.37
CA ALA A 247 -5.86 -1.27 10.29
C ALA A 247 -5.13 -1.38 11.63
N TRP A 248 -4.67 -0.27 12.21
CA TRP A 248 -3.96 -0.27 13.49
C TRP A 248 -4.82 -0.75 14.66
N ASN A 249 -6.11 -0.41 14.68
CA ASN A 249 -7.02 -0.95 15.70
C ASN A 249 -7.16 -2.48 15.59
N GLU A 250 -7.19 -3.01 14.38
CA GLU A 250 -7.18 -4.45 14.14
C GLU A 250 -5.80 -5.06 14.49
N ASP A 251 -4.70 -4.42 14.10
CA ASP A 251 -3.32 -4.87 14.38
C ASP A 251 -3.10 -4.98 15.89
N TYR A 252 -3.60 -4.01 16.66
CA TYR A 252 -3.54 -4.03 18.11
C TYR A 252 -4.24 -5.28 18.69
N MET A 253 -5.42 -5.64 18.19
CA MET A 253 -6.11 -6.87 18.60
C MET A 253 -5.32 -8.12 18.22
N VAL A 254 -4.79 -8.17 16.99
CA VAL A 254 -4.03 -9.34 16.50
C VAL A 254 -2.74 -9.57 17.28
N ILE A 255 -2.05 -8.49 17.65
CA ILE A 255 -0.81 -8.57 18.44
C ILE A 255 -1.12 -8.97 19.88
N THR A 256 -2.02 -8.24 20.56
CA THR A 256 -2.30 -8.46 21.99
C THR A 256 -2.97 -9.81 22.28
N GLN A 257 -3.81 -10.28 21.37
CA GLN A 257 -4.49 -11.58 21.49
C GLN A 257 -3.75 -12.71 20.75
N LYS A 258 -2.59 -12.43 20.13
CA LYS A 258 -1.78 -13.38 19.35
C LYS A 258 -2.54 -14.13 18.25
N LEU A 259 -3.53 -13.48 17.62
CA LEU A 259 -4.44 -14.13 16.67
C LEU A 259 -3.74 -14.66 15.42
N HIS A 260 -2.64 -14.03 15.00
CA HIS A 260 -1.83 -14.45 13.84
C HIS A 260 -1.35 -15.91 13.94
N THR A 261 -1.19 -16.44 15.15
CA THR A 261 -0.81 -17.85 15.38
C THR A 261 -1.97 -18.83 15.17
N THR A 262 -3.20 -18.39 15.40
CA THR A 262 -4.41 -19.23 15.37
C THR A 262 -5.25 -19.05 14.11
N MET A 263 -5.03 -17.98 13.35
CA MET A 263 -5.72 -17.71 12.08
C MET A 263 -5.47 -18.82 11.07
N SER A 264 -6.49 -19.12 10.27
CA SER A 264 -6.34 -20.00 9.11
C SER A 264 -5.40 -19.39 8.07
N ASP A 265 -4.89 -20.20 7.13
CA ASP A 265 -4.00 -19.71 6.07
C ASP A 265 -4.67 -18.61 5.22
N GLU A 266 -5.97 -18.75 4.94
CA GLU A 266 -6.75 -17.75 4.21
C GLU A 266 -6.92 -16.45 5.00
N GLU A 267 -7.18 -16.55 6.31
CA GLU A 267 -7.32 -15.39 7.20
C GLU A 267 -6.00 -14.65 7.36
N LEU A 268 -4.89 -15.37 7.51
CA LEU A 268 -3.56 -14.79 7.61
C LEU A 268 -3.14 -14.11 6.30
N GLN A 269 -3.40 -14.76 5.15
CA GLN A 269 -3.14 -14.19 3.83
C GLN A 269 -3.97 -12.90 3.61
N ASP A 270 -5.26 -12.91 3.93
CA ASP A 270 -6.11 -11.72 3.82
C ASP A 270 -5.62 -10.57 4.72
N TYR A 271 -5.29 -10.90 5.98
CA TYR A 271 -4.74 -9.95 6.93
C TYR A 271 -3.46 -9.29 6.39
N ALA A 272 -2.48 -10.10 5.96
CA ALA A 272 -1.21 -9.63 5.42
C ALA A 272 -1.39 -8.83 4.12
N TRP A 273 -2.31 -9.25 3.25
CA TRP A 273 -2.59 -8.55 1.99
C TRP A 273 -3.23 -7.16 2.20
N ARG A 274 -4.11 -7.01 3.21
CA ARG A 274 -4.67 -5.70 3.60
C ARG A 274 -3.61 -4.77 4.17
N ARG A 275 -2.47 -5.29 4.64
CA ARG A 275 -1.29 -4.51 5.06
C ARG A 275 -0.26 -4.34 3.96
N PHE A 276 -0.53 -4.80 2.74
CA PHE A 276 0.41 -4.76 1.61
C PHE A 276 1.68 -5.62 1.82
N LEU A 277 1.64 -6.61 2.70
CA LEU A 277 2.80 -7.47 3.01
C LEU A 277 2.89 -8.69 2.09
N ALA A 278 1.74 -9.17 1.61
CA ALA A 278 1.62 -10.43 0.89
C ALA A 278 0.84 -10.28 -0.42
N PRO A 279 1.50 -9.90 -1.52
CA PRO A 279 0.90 -9.96 -2.86
C PRO A 279 0.37 -11.37 -3.17
N TYR A 280 -0.85 -11.50 -3.70
CA TYR A 280 -1.47 -12.80 -4.01
C TYR A 280 -0.78 -13.53 -5.17
N ASP A 281 -0.10 -12.81 -6.07
CA ASP A 281 0.61 -13.39 -7.20
C ASP A 281 1.87 -14.17 -6.78
N LYS A 282 2.46 -13.86 -5.61
CA LYS A 282 3.69 -14.49 -5.12
C LYS A 282 3.50 -15.86 -4.46
N GLN A 283 2.26 -16.27 -4.17
CA GLN A 283 1.93 -17.60 -3.60
C GLN A 283 2.83 -18.02 -2.43
N LEU A 284 2.95 -17.14 -1.42
CA LEU A 284 3.84 -17.34 -0.26
C LEU A 284 3.40 -18.52 0.61
N THR A 285 4.36 -19.19 1.24
CA THR A 285 4.06 -20.24 2.24
C THR A 285 3.60 -19.62 3.56
N ARG A 286 2.95 -20.41 4.42
CA ARG A 286 2.52 -19.95 5.76
C ARG A 286 3.71 -19.41 6.57
N GLU A 287 4.86 -20.06 6.51
CA GLU A 287 6.07 -19.64 7.24
C GLU A 287 6.54 -18.26 6.76
N GLN A 288 6.58 -18.04 5.43
CA GLN A 288 6.95 -16.74 4.86
C GLN A 288 5.95 -15.64 5.21
N LEU A 289 4.65 -15.97 5.26
CA LEU A 289 3.62 -15.02 5.68
C LEU A 289 3.77 -14.63 7.14
N LEU A 290 4.01 -15.61 8.02
CA LEU A 290 4.25 -15.36 9.44
C LEU A 290 5.50 -14.50 9.62
N GLU A 291 6.60 -14.78 8.91
CA GLU A 291 7.82 -13.97 8.97
C GLU A 291 7.53 -12.51 8.60
N ARG A 292 6.80 -12.25 7.50
CA ARG A 292 6.46 -10.88 7.09
C ARG A 292 5.53 -10.18 8.09
N VAL A 293 4.61 -10.92 8.71
CA VAL A 293 3.68 -10.39 9.72
C VAL A 293 4.40 -10.07 11.03
N GLU A 294 5.31 -10.93 11.47
CA GLU A 294 6.14 -10.71 12.67
C GLU A 294 7.16 -9.58 12.47
N ASP A 295 7.77 -9.49 11.28
CA ASP A 295 8.62 -8.36 10.90
C ASP A 295 7.82 -7.04 10.94
N TYR A 296 6.59 -7.05 10.43
CA TYR A 296 5.68 -5.91 10.53
C TYR A 296 5.33 -5.53 11.97
N PHE A 297 5.08 -6.48 12.86
CA PHE A 297 4.87 -6.20 14.29
C PHE A 297 6.09 -5.58 14.94
N THR A 298 7.28 -6.08 14.58
CA THR A 298 8.55 -5.52 15.05
C THR A 298 8.74 -4.08 14.56
N PHE A 299 8.32 -3.79 13.32
CA PHE A 299 8.32 -2.45 12.75
C PHE A 299 7.38 -1.49 13.49
N LEU A 300 6.15 -1.93 13.80
CA LEU A 300 5.20 -1.12 14.60
C LEU A 300 5.76 -0.75 15.97
N GLY A 301 6.50 -1.68 16.58
CA GLY A 301 7.30 -1.44 17.77
C GLY A 301 6.56 -1.54 19.11
N THR A 302 7.33 -1.47 20.19
CA THR A 302 6.83 -1.63 21.57
C THR A 302 5.87 -0.51 21.97
N ASP A 303 6.16 0.73 21.58
CA ASP A 303 5.31 1.90 21.84
C ASP A 303 3.91 1.77 21.24
N PHE A 304 3.76 1.02 20.14
CA PHE A 304 2.45 0.76 19.55
C PHE A 304 1.56 -0.04 20.50
N VAL A 305 2.10 -1.09 21.11
CA VAL A 305 1.36 -1.96 22.04
C VAL A 305 1.22 -1.28 23.40
N GLU A 306 2.31 -0.71 23.93
CA GLU A 306 2.33 -0.12 25.27
C GLU A 306 1.55 1.19 25.35
N ASN A 307 1.72 2.07 24.35
CA ASN A 307 1.21 3.43 24.37
C ASN A 307 0.11 3.69 23.34
N GLY A 308 -0.09 2.79 22.36
CA GLY A 308 -1.00 3.06 21.23
C GLY A 308 -0.41 4.09 20.25
N LYS A 309 0.90 4.36 20.34
CA LYS A 309 1.58 5.32 19.47
C LYS A 309 1.94 4.62 18.15
N ALA A 310 1.25 4.98 17.07
CA ALA A 310 1.53 4.44 15.75
C ALA A 310 2.79 5.08 15.13
N PRO A 311 3.56 4.33 14.32
CA PRO A 311 4.71 4.87 13.62
C PRO A 311 4.28 5.89 12.56
N ASN A 312 5.24 6.68 12.09
CA ASN A 312 5.04 7.62 11.01
C ASN A 312 4.39 6.97 9.78
N LEU A 313 3.23 7.48 9.34
CA LEU A 313 2.43 6.82 8.32
C LEU A 313 3.13 6.80 6.95
N ILE A 314 3.88 7.85 6.59
CA ILE A 314 4.62 7.87 5.31
C ILE A 314 5.67 6.76 5.31
N ILE A 315 6.43 6.63 6.39
CA ILE A 315 7.49 5.62 6.51
C ILE A 315 6.88 4.21 6.55
N LEU A 316 5.81 4.02 7.32
CA LEU A 316 5.06 2.76 7.35
C LEU A 316 4.58 2.37 5.94
N THR A 317 3.97 3.29 5.20
CA THR A 317 3.49 3.01 3.85
C THR A 317 4.64 2.69 2.89
N ASN A 318 5.79 3.36 3.00
CA ASN A 318 6.97 3.01 2.19
C ASN A 318 7.49 1.60 2.52
N TYR A 319 7.55 1.25 3.81
CA TYR A 319 8.01 -0.06 4.29
C TYR A 319 7.13 -1.18 3.72
N VAL A 320 5.82 -1.11 3.95
CA VAL A 320 4.91 -2.18 3.52
C VAL A 320 4.75 -2.22 2.00
N MET A 321 4.77 -1.07 1.31
CA MET A 321 4.65 -1.05 -0.15
C MET A 321 5.94 -1.51 -0.86
N GLY A 322 7.04 -1.67 -0.13
CA GLY A 322 8.28 -2.23 -0.65
C GLY A 322 8.12 -3.62 -1.29
N TYR A 323 7.17 -4.44 -0.81
CA TYR A 323 6.84 -5.75 -1.40
C TYR A 323 6.17 -5.70 -2.77
N TYR A 324 5.82 -4.49 -3.23
CA TYR A 324 5.26 -4.17 -4.55
C TYR A 324 6.19 -3.24 -5.35
N ASN A 325 7.41 -2.98 -4.87
CA ASN A 325 8.38 -2.14 -5.56
C ASN A 325 9.03 -2.88 -6.72
N ASP A 326 8.22 -3.32 -7.69
CA ASP A 326 8.65 -4.04 -8.87
C ASP A 326 8.61 -3.17 -10.13
N PRO A 327 9.75 -2.59 -10.54
CA PRO A 327 9.82 -1.86 -11.80
C PRO A 327 9.69 -2.77 -13.03
N ALA A 328 9.83 -4.10 -12.86
CA ALA A 328 9.79 -5.07 -13.94
C ALA A 328 8.37 -5.58 -14.25
N TYR A 329 7.34 -5.20 -13.48
CA TYR A 329 5.94 -5.51 -13.82
C TYR A 329 5.45 -4.81 -15.12
N LEU A 330 6.31 -4.02 -15.76
CA LEU A 330 6.21 -3.62 -17.16
C LEU A 330 6.75 -4.74 -18.06
N VAL A 331 6.16 -5.93 -17.95
CA VAL A 331 6.29 -7.02 -18.92
C VAL A 331 5.20 -6.69 -19.95
N GLU A 332 5.46 -6.23 -21.17
CA GLU A 332 5.91 -7.11 -22.25
C GLU A 332 6.57 -6.38 -23.44
N ASN A 333 6.71 -5.04 -23.47
CA ASN A 333 7.37 -4.35 -24.60
C ASN A 333 7.85 -2.93 -24.24
N ILE A 334 9.08 -2.55 -24.61
CA ILE A 334 9.60 -1.17 -24.50
C ILE A 334 8.69 -0.15 -25.18
N GLU A 335 8.02 -0.56 -26.26
CA GLU A 335 7.11 0.27 -27.04
C GLU A 335 5.79 0.60 -26.32
N GLU A 336 5.41 -0.13 -25.26
CA GLU A 336 4.21 0.17 -24.45
C GLU A 336 4.49 1.18 -23.33
N LEU A 337 5.75 1.32 -22.92
CA LEU A 337 6.20 2.39 -22.01
C LEU A 337 6.05 3.76 -22.67
N ASP A 338 6.33 3.85 -23.98
CA ASP A 338 6.16 5.06 -24.79
C ASP A 338 4.67 5.41 -25.05
N LYS A 339 3.71 4.55 -24.67
CA LYS A 339 2.25 4.75 -24.87
C LYS A 339 1.47 5.15 -23.61
N ASN A 340 2.08 5.17 -22.41
CA ASN A 340 1.39 5.56 -21.18
C ASN A 340 1.44 7.07 -20.94
N ASP A 341 0.36 7.64 -20.37
CA ASP A 341 0.05 9.08 -20.13
C ASP A 341 1.07 9.91 -19.28
N TYR A 342 2.34 9.50 -19.18
CA TYR A 342 3.34 10.14 -18.33
C TYR A 342 4.57 10.61 -19.11
N ASP A 343 4.37 11.43 -20.15
CA ASP A 343 5.44 12.09 -20.91
C ASP A 343 6.50 12.78 -20.02
N TYR A 344 6.11 13.24 -18.83
CA TYR A 344 7.00 13.96 -17.90
C TYR A 344 7.77 13.06 -16.91
N PHE A 345 7.40 11.78 -16.80
CA PHE A 345 8.18 10.76 -16.07
C PHE A 345 8.94 9.82 -17.01
N ALA A 346 8.68 9.92 -18.31
CA ALA A 346 9.33 9.12 -19.34
C ALA A 346 10.85 9.23 -19.25
N SER A 347 11.44 10.40 -18.98
CA SER A 347 12.90 10.52 -18.92
C SER A 347 13.52 9.74 -17.75
N TRP A 348 12.99 9.81 -16.54
CA TRP A 348 13.59 9.16 -15.36
C TRP A 348 13.19 7.70 -15.21
N GLY A 349 11.95 7.35 -15.59
CA GLY A 349 11.48 5.96 -15.64
C GLY A 349 12.17 5.16 -16.75
N LYS A 350 12.32 5.74 -17.95
CA LYS A 350 13.04 5.12 -19.07
C LYS A 350 14.53 5.01 -18.79
N ASP A 351 15.15 6.02 -18.18
CA ASP A 351 16.59 5.97 -17.88
C ASP A 351 16.89 4.97 -16.73
N ALA A 352 16.04 4.88 -15.70
CA ALA A 352 16.16 3.84 -14.66
C ALA A 352 15.85 2.41 -15.18
N PHE A 353 14.91 2.28 -16.11
CA PHE A 353 14.54 1.02 -16.76
C PHE A 353 15.62 0.56 -17.76
N LEU A 354 16.13 1.45 -18.62
CA LEU A 354 17.20 1.18 -19.59
C LEU A 354 18.53 0.86 -18.89
N ARG A 355 18.91 1.64 -17.86
CA ARG A 355 20.10 1.33 -17.06
C ARG A 355 19.99 -0.04 -16.37
N ARG A 356 18.79 -0.47 -15.94
CA ARG A 356 18.58 -1.82 -15.40
C ARG A 356 18.58 -2.92 -16.46
N LEU A 357 17.99 -2.69 -17.63
CA LEU A 357 18.01 -3.67 -18.73
C LEU A 357 19.45 -3.93 -19.23
N GLU A 358 20.27 -2.88 -19.29
CA GLU A 358 21.68 -2.99 -19.67
C GLU A 358 22.56 -3.59 -18.56
N LEU A 359 22.27 -3.33 -17.27
CA LEU A 359 23.09 -3.80 -16.15
C LEU A 359 22.67 -5.17 -15.57
N GLU A 360 21.40 -5.54 -15.60
CA GLU A 360 20.90 -6.75 -14.91
C GLU A 360 20.61 -7.92 -15.87
N ASN A 361 20.20 -7.64 -17.11
CA ASN A 361 19.79 -8.66 -18.09
C ASN A 361 20.46 -8.53 -19.48
N GLY A 362 21.40 -7.59 -19.67
CA GLY A 362 22.07 -7.34 -20.94
C GLY A 362 23.47 -7.95 -21.04
N PRO A 363 24.03 -8.10 -22.26
CA PRO A 363 25.39 -8.60 -22.51
C PRO A 363 26.52 -7.76 -21.88
N LEU A 364 26.18 -6.59 -21.32
CA LEU A 364 27.08 -5.72 -20.55
C LEU A 364 27.24 -6.15 -19.09
N ARG A 365 26.31 -6.93 -18.52
CA ARG A 365 26.41 -7.44 -17.15
C ARG A 365 27.69 -8.26 -16.95
N ASP A 366 27.95 -9.21 -17.84
CA ASP A 366 29.13 -10.06 -17.76
C ASP A 366 30.43 -9.25 -17.90
N GLN A 367 30.40 -8.18 -18.70
CA GLN A 367 31.54 -7.28 -18.90
C GLN A 367 31.79 -6.38 -17.69
N VAL A 368 30.73 -5.89 -17.04
CA VAL A 368 30.80 -5.07 -15.83
C VAL A 368 31.16 -5.93 -14.61
N GLU A 369 30.64 -7.16 -14.49
CA GLU A 369 31.09 -8.10 -13.46
C GLU A 369 32.57 -8.46 -13.65
N ALA A 370 33.01 -8.74 -14.87
CA ALA A 370 34.43 -8.99 -15.15
C ALA A 370 35.32 -7.77 -14.84
N HIS A 371 34.86 -6.56 -15.17
CA HIS A 371 35.59 -5.33 -14.87
C HIS A 371 35.65 -5.03 -13.37
N THR A 372 34.55 -5.24 -12.64
CA THR A 372 34.48 -5.07 -11.19
C THR A 372 35.38 -6.08 -10.45
N GLN A 373 35.38 -7.35 -10.88
CA GLN A 373 36.30 -8.38 -10.36
C GLN A 373 37.76 -8.01 -10.63
N LYS A 374 38.06 -7.44 -11.80
CA LYS A 374 39.40 -6.94 -12.12
C LYS A 374 39.84 -5.79 -11.19
N LEU A 375 38.97 -4.81 -10.96
CA LEU A 375 39.24 -3.70 -10.04
C LEU A 375 39.42 -4.17 -8.59
N LEU A 376 38.63 -5.17 -8.15
CA LEU A 376 38.78 -5.77 -6.83
C LEU A 376 40.11 -6.52 -6.69
N ALA A 377 40.53 -7.27 -7.71
CA ALA A 377 41.82 -7.94 -7.73
C ALA A 377 43.00 -6.95 -7.75
N GLU A 378 42.89 -5.85 -8.47
CA GLU A 378 43.88 -4.77 -8.49
C GLU A 378 43.98 -4.06 -7.14
N ARG A 379 42.84 -3.81 -6.47
CA ARG A 379 42.79 -3.25 -5.11
C ARG A 379 43.34 -4.22 -4.05
N ALA A 380 43.04 -5.51 -4.16
CA ALA A 380 43.56 -6.55 -3.28
C ALA A 380 45.09 -6.70 -3.42
N LYS A 381 45.62 -6.65 -4.66
CA LYS A 381 47.06 -6.57 -4.93
C LYS A 381 47.71 -5.30 -4.37
N ALA A 382 47.05 -4.15 -4.50
CA ALA A 382 47.55 -2.89 -3.95
C ALA A 382 47.55 -2.87 -2.41
N ALA A 383 46.64 -3.62 -1.77
CA ALA A 383 46.53 -3.75 -0.32
C ALA A 383 47.31 -4.95 0.27
N GLY A 384 47.94 -5.79 -0.57
CA GLY A 384 48.72 -6.95 -0.13
C GLY A 384 47.91 -8.09 0.50
N GLN A 385 46.62 -8.22 0.17
CA GLN A 385 45.73 -9.26 0.70
C GLN A 385 45.22 -10.20 -0.40
N GLU A 386 45.18 -11.51 -0.14
CA GLU A 386 44.57 -12.50 -1.03
C GLU A 386 43.05 -12.57 -0.84
N LEU A 387 42.30 -12.60 -1.94
CA LEU A 387 40.84 -12.76 -1.94
C LEU A 387 40.44 -14.20 -1.55
N PRO A 388 39.42 -14.40 -0.69
CA PRO A 388 38.91 -15.74 -0.44
C PRO A 388 38.22 -16.30 -1.69
N ALA A 389 38.50 -17.55 -2.02
CA ALA A 389 37.85 -18.27 -3.11
C ALA A 389 36.36 -18.47 -2.81
N LYS A 390 35.53 -18.32 -3.85
CA LYS A 390 34.07 -18.42 -3.83
C LYS A 390 33.52 -19.55 -2.95
N GLN A 391 32.49 -19.23 -2.17
CA GLN A 391 31.38 -20.13 -1.86
C GLN A 391 30.17 -19.73 -2.70
#